data_AF-A0A954AMR2-F1
#
_entry.id   AF-A0A954AMR2-F1
#
_cell.length_a   1.000
_cell.length_b   1.000
_cell.length_c   1.000
_cell.angle_alpha   90.00
_cell.angle_beta   90.00
_cell.angle_gamma   90.00
#
_symmetry.space_group_name_H-M   'P 1'
#
loop_
_entity.id
_entity.type
_entity.pdbx_description
1 polymer ?
#
loop_
_entity_poly.entity_id
_entity_poly.type
_entity_poly.pdbx_seq_one_letter_code
_entity_poly.pdbx_strand_id
1 'polypeptide(L)' 'MDLPARLGVTIPKAPALQPWGLRIAYVVDPTGVLWHVAERRPGVTHDR' A
#
# COMPACT_ATOMS: atom_id res chain seq x y z
N MET A 1 17.45 -7.37 4.23
CA MET A 1 17.24 -6.76 5.56
C MET A 1 15.87 -7.20 6.07
N ASP A 2 15.79 -7.77 7.27
CA ASP A 2 14.52 -8.23 7.88
C ASP A 2 13.84 -7.07 8.62
N LEU A 3 12.93 -6.38 7.93
CA LEU A 3 12.19 -5.23 8.47
C LEU A 3 11.12 -5.60 9.51
N PRO A 4 10.30 -6.66 9.31
CA PRO A 4 9.33 -7.12 10.30
C PRO A 4 9.95 -7.35 11.67
N ALA A 5 11.05 -8.11 11.73
CA ALA A 5 11.70 -8.45 13.00
C ALA A 5 12.24 -7.22 13.74
N ARG A 6 12.66 -6.17 13.02
CA ARG A 6 13.26 -4.97 13.61
C ARG A 6 12.26 -3.92 14.06
N LEU A 7 11.14 -3.81 13.35
CA LEU A 7 10.17 -2.74 13.56
C LEU A 7 8.84 -3.22 14.14
N GLY A 8 8.67 -4.54 14.33
CA GLY A 8 7.41 -5.11 14.83
C GLY A 8 6.24 -4.92 13.86
N VAL A 9 6.51 -4.73 12.57
CA VAL A 9 5.49 -4.51 11.54
C VAL A 9 5.13 -5.81 10.82
N THR A 10 3.91 -5.88 10.32
CA THR A 10 3.48 -6.99 9.48
C THR A 10 4.16 -6.94 8.12
N ILE A 11 4.36 -8.12 7.51
CA ILE A 11 4.88 -8.20 6.15
C ILE A 11 3.85 -7.56 5.21
N PRO A 12 4.22 -6.53 4.42
CA PRO A 12 3.31 -5.93 3.47
C PRO A 12 2.85 -6.96 2.44
N LYS A 13 1.55 -6.97 2.13
CA LYS A 13 1.03 -7.73 1.00
C LYS A 13 1.40 -7.00 -0.29
N ALA A 14 1.68 -7.76 -1.35
CA ALA A 14 1.87 -7.18 -2.67
C ALA A 14 0.62 -6.37 -3.09
N PRO A 15 0.77 -5.27 -3.85
CA PRO A 15 -0.37 -4.52 -4.34
C PRO A 15 -1.31 -5.44 -5.15
N ALA A 16 -2.62 -5.22 -5.02
CA ALA A 16 -3.63 -6.07 -5.65
C ALA A 16 -4.76 -5.24 -6.26
N LEU A 17 -5.31 -5.74 -7.37
CA LEU A 17 -6.51 -5.15 -7.97
C LEU A 17 -7.70 -5.34 -7.02
N GLN A 18 -8.39 -4.26 -6.72
CA GLN A 18 -9.58 -4.24 -5.87
C GLN A 18 -10.86 -4.27 -6.72
N PRO A 19 -12.03 -4.67 -6.15
CA PRO A 19 -13.29 -4.75 -6.89
C PRO A 19 -13.74 -3.45 -7.58
N TRP A 20 -13.27 -2.31 -7.10
CA TRP A 20 -13.55 -0.98 -7.68
C TRP A 20 -12.51 -0.54 -8.74
N GLY A 21 -11.66 -1.46 -9.21
CA GLY A 21 -10.79 -1.25 -10.37
C GLY A 21 -9.46 -0.57 -10.09
N LEU A 22 -9.13 -0.26 -8.83
CA LEU A 22 -7.82 0.29 -8.46
C LEU A 22 -6.85 -0.80 -7.99
N ARG A 23 -5.58 -0.67 -8.34
CA ARG A 23 -4.50 -1.46 -7.75
C ARG A 23 -3.98 -0.75 -6.50
N ILE A 24 -4.13 -1.39 -5.34
CA ILE A 24 -3.87 -0.78 -4.04
C ILE A 24 -2.87 -1.61 -3.25
N ALA A 25 -1.97 -0.95 -2.53
CA ALA A 25 -1.17 -1.51 -1.44
C ALA A 25 -1.65 -0.96 -0.09
N TYR A 26 -1.72 -1.83 0.91
CA TYR A 26 -2.02 -1.49 2.29
C TYR A 26 -0.76 -1.66 3.12
N VAL A 27 -0.37 -0.62 3.86
CA VAL A 27 0.79 -0.65 4.74
C VAL A 27 0.38 -0.13 6.11
N VAL A 28 0.70 -0.88 7.16
CA VAL A 28 0.58 -0.40 8.54
C VAL A 28 1.98 -0.07 9.03
N ASP A 29 2.19 1.17 9.44
CA ASP A 29 3.49 1.58 10.00
C ASP A 29 3.60 1.23 11.50
N PRO A 30 4.79 1.36 12.13
CA PRO A 30 4.98 0.99 13.53
C PRO A 30 4.11 1.77 14.53
N THR A 31 3.57 2.94 14.15
CA THR A 31 2.68 3.74 15.00
C THR A 31 1.22 3.30 14.90
N GLY A 32 0.91 2.35 14.00
CA GLY A 32 -0.42 1.81 13.78
C GLY A 32 -1.23 2.54 12.70
N VAL A 33 -0.64 3.53 12.01
CA VAL A 33 -1.32 4.22 10.91
C VAL A 33 -1.43 3.30 9.70
N LEU A 34 -2.65 3.18 9.17
CA LEU A 34 -2.93 2.48 7.92
C LEU A 34 -2.79 3.45 6.74
N TRP A 35 -1.89 3.12 5.83
CA TRP A 35 -1.67 3.82 4.58
C TRP A 35 -2.36 3.09 3.42
N HIS A 36 -3.09 3.86 2.62
CA HIS A 36 -3.67 3.45 1.34
C HIS A 36 -2.83 4.01 0.20
N VAL A 37 -2.09 3.14 -0.49
CA VAL A 37 -1.26 3.54 -1.63
C VAL A 37 -1.93 3.07 -2.92
N ALA A 38 -2.42 4.02 -3.72
CA ALA A 38 -3.04 3.74 -5.01
C ALA A 38 -2.05 3.88 -6.17
N GLU A 39 -2.08 2.92 -7.11
CA GLU A 39 -1.35 3.03 -8.37
C GLU A 39 -1.91 4.18 -9.22
N ARG A 40 -1.01 5.02 -9.74
CA ARG A 40 -1.37 6.09 -10.68
C ARG A 40 -1.84 5.48 -12.00
N ARG A 41 -3.03 5.87 -12.47
CA ARG A 41 -3.56 5.36 -13.73
C ARG A 41 -3.15 6.24 -14.91
N PRO A 42 -2.73 5.64 -16.04
CA PRO A 42 -2.48 6.38 -17.27
C PRO A 42 -3.71 7.17 -17.72
N GLY A 43 -3.53 8.44 -18.07
CA GLY A 43 -4.59 9.28 -18.63
C GLY A 43 -5.60 9.86 -17.63
N VAL A 44 -5.45 9.60 -16.33
CA VAL A 44 -6.33 10.18 -15.30
C VAL A 44 -5.73 11.47 -14.76
N THR A 45 -6.33 12.61 -15.11
CA THR A 45 -5.79 13.95 -14.80
C THR A 45 -5.63 14.22 -13.30
N HIS A 46 -6.53 13.68 -12.47
CA HIS A 46 -6.50 13.88 -11.01
C HIS A 46 -5.55 12.93 -10.27
N ASP A 47 -4.94 11.97 -10.96
CA ASP A 47 -3.92 11.09 -10.37
C ASP A 47 -2.50 11.70 -10.51
N ARG A 48 -2.34 12.88 -11.13
CA ARG A 48 -1.06 13.50 -11.54
C ARG A 48 -0.27 14.19 -10.42
#